data_AF-A0A2A4NCV3-F1
#
_entry.id   AF-A0A2A4NCV3-F1
#
_cell.length_a   1.000
_cell.length_b   1.000
_cell.length_c   1.000
_cell.angle_alpha   90.00
_cell.angle_beta   90.00
_cell.angle_gamma   90.00
#
_symmetry.space_group_name_H-M   'P 1'
#
loop_
_entity.id
_entity.type
_entity.pdbx_description
1 polymer ?
#
loop_
_entity_poly.entity_id
_entity_poly.type
_entity_poly.pdbx_seq_one_letter_code
_entity_poly.pdbx_strand_id
1 'polypeptide(L)'
;MKNYVQPGNTLTFTAAADVASGDGVKEGALFGVAATSAATGEDFEADIVGVFDLPKGSDTITKGAKVYWKASPGEVTTTATGNT
;
A
#
# COMPACT_ATOMS: atom_id res chain seq x y z
N MET A 1 4.30 28.21 -2.66
CA MET A 1 5.68 27.73 -2.42
C MET A 1 6.31 27.44 -3.79
N LYS A 2 7.57 27.80 -4.06
CA LYS A 2 8.14 27.71 -5.43
C LYS A 2 8.38 26.27 -5.93
N ASN A 3 8.30 25.30 -5.03
CA ASN A 3 8.62 23.89 -5.23
C ASN A 3 7.46 22.94 -4.85
N TYR A 4 6.30 23.49 -4.51
CA TYR A 4 5.14 22.66 -4.19
C TYR A 4 4.51 22.16 -5.49
N VAL A 5 4.43 20.84 -5.64
CA VAL A 5 3.83 20.18 -6.82
C VAL A 5 2.39 19.79 -6.51
N GLN A 6 2.20 18.92 -5.51
CA GLN A 6 0.89 18.43 -5.10
C GLN A 6 0.90 17.99 -3.62
N PRO A 7 -0.27 17.76 -3.00
CA PRO A 7 -0.33 17.04 -1.73
C PRO A 7 0.16 15.60 -1.92
N GLY A 8 0.95 15.08 -0.98
CA GLY A 8 1.50 13.71 -1.04
C GLY A 8 0.55 12.63 -0.50
N ASN A 9 -0.76 12.87 -0.54
CA ASN A 9 -1.77 11.91 -0.07
C ASN A 9 -1.98 10.78 -1.08
N THR A 10 -1.89 11.08 -2.37
CA THR A 10 -2.00 10.14 -3.48
C THR A 10 -0.77 10.33 -4.37
N LEU A 11 -0.14 9.22 -4.76
CA LEU A 11 1.04 9.21 -5.61
C LEU A 11 0.86 8.20 -6.74
N THR A 12 1.37 8.54 -7.91
CA THR A 12 1.41 7.65 -9.06
C THR A 12 2.50 6.59 -8.87
N PHE A 13 2.11 5.32 -8.89
CA PHE A 13 2.97 4.13 -8.80
C PHE A 13 2.92 3.37 -10.12
N THR A 14 3.92 2.52 -10.38
CA THR A 14 3.93 1.62 -11.54
C THR A 14 3.69 0.17 -11.09
N ALA A 15 2.74 -0.50 -11.71
CA ALA A 15 2.33 -1.84 -11.34
C ALA A 15 3.42 -2.89 -11.65
N ALA A 16 4.07 -3.45 -10.62
CA ALA A 16 5.06 -4.52 -10.79
C ALA A 16 4.43 -5.89 -11.15
N ALA A 17 3.14 -6.04 -10.87
CA ALA A 17 2.25 -7.13 -11.26
C ALA A 17 0.84 -6.52 -11.42
N ASP A 18 -0.13 -7.29 -11.93
CA ASP A 18 -1.52 -6.81 -12.02
C ASP A 18 -2.05 -6.42 -10.63
N VAL A 19 -2.58 -5.20 -10.51
CA VAL A 19 -3.11 -4.63 -9.27
C VAL A 19 -4.60 -4.36 -9.43
N ALA A 20 -5.40 -4.72 -8.44
CA ALA A 20 -6.79 -4.31 -8.35
C ALA A 20 -6.97 -3.09 -7.42
N SER A 21 -8.00 -2.28 -7.69
CA SER A 21 -8.41 -1.23 -6.76
C SER A 21 -8.69 -1.81 -5.36
N GLY A 22 -8.12 -1.19 -4.33
CA GLY A 22 -8.16 -1.64 -2.94
C GLY A 22 -6.97 -2.50 -2.51
N ASP A 23 -6.12 -2.94 -3.44
CA ASP A 23 -4.95 -3.73 -3.08
C ASP A 23 -3.88 -2.87 -2.40
N GLY A 24 -3.23 -3.43 -1.38
CA GLY A 24 -2.04 -2.84 -0.78
C GLY A 24 -0.84 -3.03 -1.70
N VAL A 25 -0.22 -1.92 -2.11
CA VAL A 25 0.96 -1.94 -2.98
C VAL A 25 2.12 -1.27 -2.29
N LYS A 26 3.31 -1.79 -2.55
CA LYS A 26 4.55 -1.26 -2.02
C LYS A 26 5.52 -0.97 -3.14
N GLU A 27 5.97 0.27 -3.21
CA GLU A 27 6.99 0.72 -4.15
C GLU A 27 8.18 1.30 -3.36
N GLY A 28 9.28 0.55 -3.35
CA GLY A 28 10.44 0.86 -2.51
C GLY A 28 10.07 0.89 -1.01
N ALA A 29 10.12 2.09 -0.41
CA ALA A 29 9.78 2.31 1.00
C ALA A 29 8.36 2.88 1.20
N LEU A 30 7.64 3.19 0.12
CA LEU A 30 6.29 3.72 0.19
C LEU A 30 5.29 2.57 0.14
N PHE A 31 4.29 2.64 1.03
CA PHE A 31 3.13 1.78 1.01
C PHE A 31 1.91 2.63 0.69
N GLY A 32 1.05 2.13 -0.19
CA GLY A 32 -0.21 2.75 -0.54
C GLY A 32 -1.28 1.72 -0.86
N VAL A 33 -2.52 2.19 -0.97
CA VAL A 33 -3.65 1.38 -1.41
C VAL A 33 -4.05 1.85 -2.81
N ALA A 34 -4.15 0.92 -3.75
CA ALA A 34 -4.46 1.24 -5.14
C ALA A 34 -5.86 1.85 -5.26
N ALA A 35 -5.96 3.08 -5.76
CA ALA A 35 -7.24 3.73 -6.02
C ALA A 35 -7.91 3.13 -7.27
N THR A 36 -7.11 2.71 -8.26
CA THR A 36 -7.57 2.11 -9.52
C THR A 36 -6.83 0.83 -9.83
N SER A 37 -7.47 -0.06 -10.59
CA SER A 37 -6.80 -1.26 -11.11
C SER A 37 -5.84 -0.90 -12.25
N ALA A 38 -4.75 -1.65 -12.37
CA ALA A 38 -3.77 -1.51 -13.44
C ALA A 38 -3.14 -2.86 -13.80
N ALA A 39 -2.83 -3.05 -15.08
CA ALA A 39 -2.07 -4.19 -15.55
C ALA A 39 -0.58 -3.98 -15.27
N THR A 40 0.18 -5.07 -15.24
CA THR A 40 1.64 -5.05 -15.07
C THR A 40 2.30 -4.06 -16.05
N GLY A 41 3.09 -3.12 -15.52
CA GLY A 41 3.80 -2.09 -16.27
C GLY A 41 3.02 -0.79 -16.49
N GLU A 42 1.73 -0.75 -16.15
CA GLU A 42 0.91 0.46 -16.24
C GLU A 42 1.01 1.29 -14.95
N ASP A 43 0.83 2.60 -15.11
CA ASP A 43 0.77 3.54 -13.98
C ASP A 43 -0.63 3.58 -13.37
N PHE A 44 -0.68 3.75 -12.06
CA PHE A 44 -1.92 3.89 -11.30
C PHE A 44 -1.73 4.80 -10.09
N GLU A 45 -2.84 5.31 -9.56
CA GLU A 45 -2.82 6.14 -8.36
C GLU A 45 -2.93 5.28 -7.11
N ALA A 46 -2.04 5.51 -6.14
CA ALA A 46 -2.03 4.86 -4.84
C ALA A 46 -2.20 5.89 -3.72
N ASP A 47 -3.15 5.65 -2.82
CA ASP A 47 -3.36 6.47 -1.65
C ASP A 47 -2.39 6.06 -0.53
N ILE A 48 -1.54 7.00 -0.12
CA ILE A 48 -0.52 6.83 0.93
C ILE A 48 -1.07 7.16 2.32
N VAL A 49 -2.15 7.95 2.38
CA VAL A 49 -2.77 8.42 3.62
C VAL A 49 -4.27 8.18 3.59
N GLY A 50 -4.80 7.54 4.62
CA GLY A 50 -6.23 7.26 4.74
C GLY A 50 -6.53 6.17 5.75
N VAL A 51 -7.78 5.71 5.75
CA VAL A 51 -8.24 4.55 6.52
C VAL A 51 -8.81 3.55 5.53
N PHE A 52 -8.26 2.34 5.53
CA PHE A 52 -8.60 1.30 4.58
C PHE A 52 -8.87 -0.02 5.31
N ASP A 53 -9.79 -0.80 4.76
CA ASP A 53 -10.01 -2.19 5.16
C ASP A 53 -9.12 -3.08 4.30
N LEU A 54 -8.20 -3.80 4.94
CA LEU A 54 -7.24 -4.70 4.28
C LEU A 54 -7.28 -6.09 4.92
N PRO A 55 -7.02 -7.15 4.15
CA PRO A 55 -6.94 -8.51 4.69
C PRO A 55 -5.80 -8.59 5.70
N LYS A 56 -6.06 -9.26 6.83
CA LYS A 56 -5.01 -9.61 7.80
C LYS A 56 -4.59 -11.07 7.64
N GLY A 57 -3.35 -11.37 8.00
CA GLY A 57 -2.90 -12.74 8.15
C GLY A 57 -3.50 -13.43 9.38
N SER A 58 -2.88 -14.53 9.80
CA SER A 58 -3.26 -15.28 11.00
C SER A 58 -2.96 -14.55 12.32
N ASP A 59 -2.24 -13.43 12.26
CA ASP A 59 -1.89 -12.63 13.43
C ASP A 59 -3.14 -12.11 14.17
N THR A 60 -3.01 -12.04 15.49
CA THR A 60 -3.98 -11.34 16.34
C THR A 60 -3.56 -9.88 16.47
N ILE A 61 -4.32 -8.98 15.85
CA ILE A 61 -4.04 -7.54 15.83
C ILE A 61 -4.92 -6.86 16.88
N THR A 62 -4.30 -6.20 17.86
CA THR A 62 -5.01 -5.37 18.84
C THR A 62 -5.14 -3.94 18.33
N LYS A 63 -6.11 -3.18 18.85
CA LYS A 63 -6.31 -1.77 18.46
C LYS A 63 -5.05 -0.95 18.73
N GLY A 64 -4.60 -0.19 17.72
CA GLY A 64 -3.39 0.63 17.81
C GLY A 64 -2.07 -0.14 17.73
N ALA A 65 -2.11 -1.46 17.49
CA ALA A 65 -0.89 -2.22 17.25
C ALA A 65 -0.18 -1.71 15.99
N LYS A 66 1.16 -1.69 16.04
CA LYS A 66 1.96 -1.46 14.84
C LYS A 66 1.81 -2.65 13.90
N VAL A 67 1.54 -2.37 12.64
CA VAL A 67 1.34 -3.36 11.60
C VAL A 67 2.24 -3.07 10.40
N TYR A 68 2.41 -4.07 9.56
CA TYR A 68 3.29 -4.07 8.41
C TYR A 68 2.58 -4.74 7.23
N TRP A 69 2.93 -4.33 6.01
CA TRP A 69 2.41 -4.95 4.80
C TRP A 69 3.28 -6.14 4.38
N LYS A 70 2.67 -7.31 4.24
CA LYS A 70 3.29 -8.51 3.70
C LYS A 70 2.82 -8.69 2.25
N ALA A 71 3.67 -8.26 1.31
CA ALA A 71 3.34 -8.21 -0.12
C ALA A 71 2.99 -9.56 -0.77
N SER A 72 3.43 -10.68 -0.17
CA SER A 72 3.02 -12.02 -0.59
C SER A 72 2.57 -12.80 0.65
N PRO A 73 1.27 -13.13 0.80
CA PRO A 73 0.22 -13.13 -0.24
C PRO A 73 -0.56 -11.80 -0.41
N GLY A 74 -0.18 -10.72 0.27
CA GLY A 74 -0.93 -9.45 0.22
C GLY A 74 -1.81 -9.29 1.46
N GLU A 75 -1.19 -9.23 2.63
CA GLU A 75 -1.89 -9.21 3.92
C GLU A 75 -1.19 -8.28 4.93
N VAL A 76 -1.96 -7.78 5.88
CA VAL A 76 -1.45 -7.06 7.05
C VAL A 76 -0.95 -8.06 8.11
N THR A 77 0.23 -7.82 8.66
CA THR A 77 0.86 -8.63 9.72
C THR A 77 1.44 -7.75 10.82
N THR A 78 1.64 -8.30 12.02
CA THR A 78 2.41 -7.66 13.10
C THR A 78 3.90 -7.98 13.05
N THR A 79 4.32 -8.87 12.15
CA THR A 79 5.71 -9.29 12.02
C THR A 79 6.51 -8.27 11.21
N ALA A 80 7.46 -7.59 11.85
CA ALA A 80 8.32 -6.61 11.20
C ALA A 80 9.37 -7.24 10.27
N THR A 81 9.94 -8.39 10.65
CA THR A 81 11.05 -8.98 9.90
C THR A 81 10.59 -9.37 8.50
N GLY A 82 11.18 -8.75 7.47
CA GLY A 82 10.83 -8.99 6.07
C GLY A 82 9.62 -8.19 5.58
N ASN A 83 8.92 -7.46 6.45
CA ASN A 83 7.77 -6.63 6.10
C ASN A 83 8.06 -5.21 6.58
N THR A 84 8.44 -4.33 5.65
CA THR A 84 8.63 -2.89 5.93
C THR A 84 7.50 -2.05 5.41
#